data_AF-A0A3A1Q8X4-F1
#
_entry.id   AF-A0A3A1Q8X4-F1
#
_cell.length_a   1.000
_cell.length_b   1.000
_cell.length_c   1.000
_cell.angle_alpha   90.00
_cell.angle_beta   90.00
_cell.angle_gamma   90.00
#
_symmetry.space_group_name_H-M   'P 1'
#
loop_
_entity.id
_entity.type
_entity.pdbx_description
1 polymer ?
#
loop_
_entity_poly.entity_id
_entity_poly.type
_entity_poly.pdbx_seq_one_letter_code
_entity_poly.pdbx_strand_id
1 'polypeptide(L)'
;MSINEKQYLHEMGISTWELSHPERLEGYQSPLLDLQSSCKLLLVSPTCPENETALMFERVLKSIKLTLDDALHLEPERLSMLGEHQLEWVWFAGCEADASINAKQLTSPLLQDIDGNNEQRRALWQQICSYS
;
A
#
# COMPACT_ATOMS: atom_id res chain seq x y z
N MET A 1 6.50 47.29 8.64
CA MET A 1 6.12 46.57 9.86
C MET A 1 4.83 45.84 9.52
N SER A 2 4.81 44.53 9.29
CA SER A 2 5.04 43.50 10.32
C SER A 2 5.86 42.32 9.78
N ILE A 3 7.15 42.36 10.08
CA ILE A 3 8.03 41.18 10.12
C ILE A 3 7.71 40.52 11.46
N ASN A 4 6.73 39.62 11.54
CA ASN A 4 6.52 38.83 12.76
C ASN A 4 5.63 37.59 12.64
N GLU A 5 5.04 37.28 11.48
CA GLU A 5 4.22 36.06 11.36
C GLU A 5 5.07 34.79 11.15
N LYS A 6 6.24 34.93 10.52
CA LYS A 6 7.12 33.78 10.23
C LYS A 6 7.94 33.29 11.43
N GLN A 7 8.15 34.13 12.45
CA GLN A 7 8.95 33.74 13.63
C GLN A 7 8.15 32.91 14.63
N TYR A 8 6.85 33.18 14.77
CA TYR A 8 5.97 32.41 15.67
C TYR A 8 5.84 30.93 15.30
N LEU A 9 5.94 30.60 14.01
CA LEU A 9 5.79 29.23 13.52
C LEU A 9 6.99 28.34 13.86
N HIS A 10 8.18 28.92 14.07
CA HIS A 10 9.39 28.14 14.38
C HIS A 10 9.48 27.77 15.87
N GLU A 11 8.92 28.59 16.77
CA GLU A 11 8.91 28.29 18.22
C GLU A 11 7.92 27.19 18.61
N MET A 12 6.99 26.81 17.72
CA MET A 12 6.01 25.74 17.95
C MET A 12 6.42 24.36 17.40
N GLY A 13 7.68 24.15 17.01
CA GLY A 13 8.17 22.82 16.60
C GLY A 13 7.45 22.22 15.39
N ILE A 14 6.83 23.05 14.54
CA ILE A 14 6.13 22.60 13.35
C ILE A 14 7.17 22.38 12.25
N SER A 15 7.63 21.14 12.13
CA SER A 15 8.41 20.69 10.99
C SER A 15 7.58 20.86 9.72
N THR A 16 7.88 21.92 8.96
CA THR A 16 7.29 22.14 7.65
C THR A 16 7.99 21.19 6.69
N TRP A 17 7.30 20.17 6.19
CA TRP A 17 7.85 19.21 5.24
C TRP A 17 8.08 19.91 3.90
N GLU A 18 9.32 20.30 3.65
CA GLU A 18 9.74 20.96 2.41
C GLU A 18 9.95 19.89 1.32
N LEU A 19 9.01 19.81 0.37
CA LEU A 19 9.14 19.00 -0.84
C LEU A 19 10.36 19.48 -1.63
N SER A 20 11.45 18.71 -1.58
CA SER A 20 12.80 19.23 -1.86
C SER A 20 13.17 19.36 -3.34
N HIS A 21 12.33 18.98 -4.32
CA HIS A 21 12.74 19.01 -5.74
C HIS A 21 11.62 19.34 -6.74
N PRO A 22 11.34 20.64 -6.99
CA PRO A 22 10.39 21.08 -8.02
C PRO A 22 10.96 21.07 -9.47
N GLU A 23 12.25 20.77 -9.67
CA GLU A 23 12.94 20.86 -10.98
C GLU A 23 12.91 19.57 -11.83
N ARG A 24 12.27 18.48 -11.37
CA ARG A 24 12.25 17.17 -12.09
C ARG A 24 11.00 16.97 -12.97
N LEU A 25 10.21 18.01 -13.18
CA LEU A 25 8.87 17.95 -13.81
C LEU A 25 8.86 18.08 -15.34
N GLU A 26 10.01 18.12 -16.01
CA GLU A 26 10.09 18.15 -17.47
C GLU A 26 10.56 16.78 -18.00
N GLY A 27 9.60 15.86 -18.18
CA GLY A 27 9.84 14.60 -18.89
C GLY A 27 10.09 13.36 -18.02
N TYR A 28 9.69 13.37 -16.74
CA TYR A 28 9.68 12.15 -15.93
C TYR A 28 8.56 11.23 -16.44
N GLN A 29 8.89 10.37 -17.40
CA GLN A 29 8.16 9.11 -17.56
C GLN A 29 8.42 8.36 -16.26
N SER A 30 7.46 8.39 -15.34
CA SER A 30 7.55 7.59 -14.13
C SER A 30 7.93 6.16 -14.55
N PRO A 31 9.12 5.69 -14.13
CA PRO A 31 9.65 4.44 -14.64
C PRO A 31 8.64 3.34 -14.33
N LEU A 32 8.42 2.46 -15.30
CA LEU A 32 7.62 1.25 -15.09
C LEU A 32 8.19 0.56 -13.84
N LEU A 33 7.32 0.31 -12.88
CA LEU A 33 7.70 -0.36 -11.65
C LEU A 33 7.90 -1.84 -11.98
N ASP A 34 9.16 -2.25 -12.07
CA ASP A 34 9.54 -3.64 -12.23
C ASP A 34 9.46 -4.32 -10.86
N LEU A 35 8.61 -5.35 -10.77
CA LEU A 35 8.45 -6.10 -9.55
C LEU A 35 9.50 -7.22 -9.51
N GLN A 36 10.18 -7.37 -8.38
CA GLN A 36 11.14 -8.47 -8.21
C GLN A 36 10.44 -9.81 -8.49
N SER A 37 11.13 -10.71 -9.19
CA SER A 37 10.56 -12.01 -9.57
C SER A 37 10.26 -12.93 -8.37
N SER A 38 10.80 -12.62 -7.19
CA SER A 38 10.46 -13.27 -5.91
C SER A 38 9.11 -12.80 -5.35
N CYS A 39 8.63 -11.62 -5.77
CA CYS A 39 7.41 -11.04 -5.24
C CYS A 39 6.18 -11.73 -5.83
N LYS A 40 5.41 -12.37 -4.94
CA LYS A 40 4.22 -13.14 -5.26
C LYS A 40 2.94 -12.45 -4.83
N LEU A 41 3.00 -11.53 -3.86
CA LEU A 41 1.87 -10.74 -3.40
C LEU A 41 2.12 -9.24 -3.48
N LEU A 42 1.17 -8.51 -4.08
CA LEU A 42 1.16 -7.05 -4.05
C LEU A 42 0.04 -6.55 -3.14
N LEU A 43 0.39 -5.79 -2.10
CA LEU A 43 -0.55 -5.07 -1.26
C LEU A 43 -0.74 -3.66 -1.83
N VAL A 44 -1.92 -3.39 -2.38
CA VAL A 44 -2.33 -2.09 -2.87
C VAL A 44 -3.12 -1.39 -1.76
N SER A 45 -2.54 -0.36 -1.16
CA SER A 45 -3.15 0.38 -0.05
C SER A 45 -2.67 1.82 -0.02
N PRO A 46 -3.56 2.81 0.23
CA PRO A 46 -3.14 4.20 0.39
C PRO A 46 -2.30 4.41 1.65
N THR A 47 -2.38 3.52 2.63
CA THR A 47 -1.57 3.57 3.86
C THR A 47 -0.65 2.36 3.95
N CYS A 48 0.62 2.61 4.28
CA CYS A 48 1.57 1.55 4.58
C CYS A 48 1.14 0.82 5.86
N PRO A 49 1.20 -0.52 5.90
CA PRO A 49 0.93 -1.25 7.13
C PRO A 49 2.03 -1.01 8.16
N GLU A 50 1.66 -0.58 9.36
CA GLU A 50 2.58 -0.34 10.48
C GLU A 50 2.09 -1.07 11.75
N ASN A 51 3.00 -1.43 12.65
CA ASN A 51 2.70 -2.03 13.96
C ASN A 51 1.68 -3.20 13.90
N GLU A 52 0.49 -3.01 14.48
CA GLU A 52 -0.59 -4.03 14.52
C GLU A 52 -1.08 -4.41 13.12
N THR A 53 -1.16 -3.42 12.24
CA THR A 53 -1.57 -3.56 10.84
C THR A 53 -0.57 -4.40 10.05
N ALA A 54 0.73 -4.24 10.32
CA ALA A 54 1.80 -5.05 9.74
C ALA A 54 1.75 -6.50 10.26
N LEU A 55 1.47 -6.70 11.55
CA LEU A 55 1.27 -8.05 12.11
C LEU A 55 0.07 -8.76 11.47
N MET A 56 -1.03 -8.04 11.27
CA MET A 56 -2.20 -8.58 10.57
C MET A 56 -1.85 -8.97 9.13
N PHE A 57 -1.16 -8.09 8.40
CA PHE A 57 -0.69 -8.35 7.04
C PHE A 57 0.19 -9.61 6.97
N GLU A 58 1.17 -9.74 7.87
CA GLU A 58 2.02 -10.92 7.99
C GLU A 58 1.21 -12.21 8.25
N ARG A 59 0.18 -12.14 9.10
CA ARG A 59 -0.70 -13.30 9.37
C ARG A 59 -1.46 -13.74 8.14
N VAL A 60 -1.95 -12.80 7.34
CA VAL A 60 -2.64 -13.09 6.09
C VAL A 60 -1.68 -13.74 5.09
N LEU A 61 -0.47 -13.20 4.94
CA LEU A 61 0.59 -13.80 4.13
C LEU A 61 0.90 -15.24 4.54
N LYS A 62 1.07 -15.49 5.85
CA LYS A 62 1.32 -16.83 6.38
C LYS A 62 0.20 -17.82 6.03
N SER A 63 -1.05 -17.37 6.04
CA SER A 63 -2.18 -18.21 5.67
C SER A 63 -2.19 -18.66 4.21
N ILE A 64 -1.64 -17.85 3.31
CA ILE A 64 -1.44 -18.20 1.89
C ILE A 64 -0.04 -18.76 1.60
N LYS A 65 0.71 -19.13 2.64
CA LYS A 65 2.08 -19.67 2.59
C LYS A 65 3.11 -18.73 1.95
N LEU A 66 2.90 -17.42 2.08
CA LEU A 66 3.86 -16.39 1.68
C LEU A 66 4.51 -15.75 2.90
N THR A 67 5.63 -15.07 2.68
CA THR A 67 6.31 -14.27 3.70
C THR A 67 6.32 -12.79 3.32
N LEU A 68 6.77 -11.92 4.23
CA LEU A 68 6.93 -10.49 3.94
C LEU A 68 7.95 -10.23 2.82
N ASP A 69 8.90 -11.13 2.60
CA ASP A 69 9.90 -11.02 1.52
C ASP A 69 9.27 -11.26 0.14
N ASP A 70 8.24 -12.12 0.09
CA ASP A 70 7.45 -12.38 -1.12
C ASP A 70 6.37 -11.32 -1.37
N ALA A 71 6.29 -10.29 -0.53
CA ALA A 71 5.20 -9.32 -0.54
C ALA A 71 5.70 -7.88 -0.67
N LEU A 72 5.05 -7.08 -1.52
CA LEU A 72 5.38 -5.67 -1.69
C LEU A 72 4.16 -4.81 -1.39
N HIS A 73 4.36 -3.69 -0.68
CA HIS A 73 3.35 -2.64 -0.56
C HIS A 73 3.49 -1.63 -1.70
N LEU A 74 2.35 -1.24 -2.26
CA LEU A 74 2.24 -0.23 -3.30
C LEU A 74 1.03 0.66 -3.05
N GLU A 75 1.17 1.94 -3.36
CA GLU A 75 0.05 2.89 -3.33
C GLU A 75 -0.85 2.69 -4.56
N PRO A 76 -2.18 2.84 -4.44
CA PRO A 76 -3.12 2.66 -5.56
C PRO A 76 -2.80 3.55 -6.76
N GLU A 77 -2.29 4.77 -6.53
CA GLU A 77 -1.89 5.71 -7.58
C GLU A 77 -0.70 5.19 -8.43
N ARG A 78 0.15 4.35 -7.85
CA ARG A 78 1.31 3.77 -8.53
C ARG A 78 0.97 2.46 -9.24
N LEU A 79 -0.22 1.91 -9.00
CA LEU A 79 -0.66 0.66 -9.63
C LEU A 79 -0.68 0.75 -11.15
N SER A 80 -1.09 1.90 -11.69
CA SER A 80 -1.11 2.15 -13.15
C SER A 80 0.29 2.15 -13.78
N MET A 81 1.34 2.19 -12.96
CA MET A 81 2.75 2.20 -13.39
C MET A 81 3.38 0.81 -13.26
N LEU A 82 2.64 -0.17 -12.74
CA LEU A 82 3.07 -1.55 -12.60
C LEU A 82 3.30 -2.15 -13.99
N GLY A 83 4.52 -2.58 -14.24
CA GLY A 83 4.90 -3.23 -15.50
C GLY A 83 4.46 -4.70 -15.55
N GLU A 84 5.18 -5.49 -16.34
CA GLU A 84 5.03 -6.94 -16.31
C GLU A 84 5.34 -7.48 -14.92
N HIS A 85 4.44 -8.30 -14.40
CA HIS A 85 4.54 -8.86 -13.06
C HIS A 85 4.08 -10.32 -13.07
N GLN A 86 4.67 -11.12 -12.19
CA GLN A 86 4.34 -12.55 -12.01
C GLN A 86 3.67 -12.76 -10.65
N LEU A 87 2.80 -11.83 -10.27
CA LEU A 87 2.07 -11.88 -9.01
C LEU A 87 1.10 -13.06 -9.02
N GLU A 88 1.12 -13.83 -7.94
CA GLU A 88 0.11 -14.85 -7.68
C GLU A 88 -1.11 -14.25 -6.99
N TRP A 89 -0.89 -13.22 -6.17
CA TRP A 89 -1.90 -12.55 -5.37
C TRP A 89 -1.78 -11.04 -5.48
N VAL A 90 -2.92 -10.37 -5.46
CA VAL A 90 -3.01 -8.92 -5.27
C VAL A 90 -4.05 -8.64 -4.21
N TRP A 91 -3.71 -7.80 -3.25
CA TRP A 91 -4.60 -7.43 -2.15
C TRP A 91 -4.85 -5.94 -2.17
N PHE A 92 -6.08 -5.56 -2.51
CA PHE A 92 -6.59 -4.20 -2.44
C PHE A 92 -7.17 -3.93 -1.04
N ALA A 93 -6.50 -3.10 -0.26
CA ALA A 93 -6.95 -2.68 1.06
C ALA A 93 -7.34 -1.19 1.02
N GLY A 94 -8.62 -0.89 1.28
CA GLY A 94 -9.14 0.48 1.27
C GLY A 94 -9.17 1.13 -0.11
N CYS A 95 -9.11 0.34 -1.18
CA CYS A 95 -9.18 0.78 -2.57
C CYS A 95 -9.97 -0.20 -3.43
N GLU A 96 -10.34 0.23 -4.64
CA GLU A 96 -11.06 -0.59 -5.60
C GLU A 96 -10.14 -1.64 -6.22
N ALA A 97 -10.69 -2.82 -6.48
CA ALA A 97 -9.95 -3.89 -7.15
C ALA A 97 -9.72 -3.56 -8.62
N ASP A 98 -8.50 -3.83 -9.08
CA ASP A 98 -8.14 -3.69 -10.49
C ASP A 98 -8.20 -5.05 -11.19
N ALA A 99 -9.20 -5.21 -12.06
CA ALA A 99 -9.40 -6.42 -12.85
C ALA A 99 -8.33 -6.65 -13.92
N SER A 100 -7.49 -5.65 -14.22
CA SER A 100 -6.41 -5.74 -15.20
C SER A 100 -5.24 -6.58 -14.69
N ILE A 101 -5.16 -6.79 -13.37
CA ILE A 101 -4.13 -7.63 -12.74
C ILE A 101 -4.56 -9.10 -12.81
N ASN A 102 -3.80 -9.88 -13.56
CA ASN A 102 -4.03 -11.32 -13.75
C ASN A 102 -3.47 -12.14 -12.58
N ALA A 103 -3.96 -11.87 -11.37
CA ALA A 103 -3.59 -12.54 -10.13
C ALA A 103 -4.84 -12.80 -9.26
N LYS A 104 -4.71 -13.61 -8.21
CA LYS A 104 -5.80 -13.84 -7.25
C LYS A 104 -6.05 -12.57 -6.45
N GLN A 105 -7.24 -12.00 -6.61
CA GLN A 105 -7.57 -10.70 -6.04
C GLN A 105 -8.24 -10.85 -4.68
N LEU A 106 -7.69 -10.17 -3.69
CA LEU A 106 -8.25 -10.01 -2.35
C LEU A 106 -8.67 -8.55 -2.18
N THR A 107 -9.85 -8.36 -1.60
CA THR A 107 -10.41 -7.03 -1.34
C THR A 107 -10.78 -6.89 0.11
N SER A 108 -10.43 -5.76 0.69
CA SER A 108 -10.83 -5.42 2.06
C SER A 108 -10.89 -3.92 2.24
N PRO A 109 -11.56 -3.43 3.31
CA PRO A 109 -11.35 -2.05 3.74
C PRO A 109 -9.89 -1.82 4.16
N LEU A 110 -9.57 -0.61 4.62
CA LEU A 110 -8.25 -0.29 5.15
C LEU A 110 -7.90 -1.26 6.27
N LEU A 111 -6.64 -1.67 6.35
CA LEU A 111 -6.19 -2.66 7.32
C LEU A 111 -6.49 -2.22 8.78
N GLN A 112 -6.43 -0.91 9.07
CA GLN A 112 -6.82 -0.31 10.35
C GLN A 112 -8.30 -0.58 10.73
N ASP A 113 -9.19 -0.62 9.74
CA ASP A 113 -10.62 -0.85 9.93
C ASP A 113 -10.94 -2.35 10.04
N ILE A 114 -10.03 -3.22 9.61
CA ILE A 114 -10.21 -4.67 9.70
C ILE A 114 -9.84 -5.20 11.08
N ASP A 115 -8.78 -4.68 11.72
CA ASP A 115 -8.29 -5.22 12.99
C ASP A 115 -9.38 -5.24 14.07
N GLY A 116 -10.16 -4.14 14.17
CA GLY A 116 -11.30 -4.03 15.07
C GLY A 116 -12.59 -4.70 14.59
N ASN A 117 -12.67 -5.16 13.34
CA ASN A 117 -13.91 -5.65 12.72
C ASN A 117 -13.84 -7.13 12.33
N ASN A 118 -14.46 -7.97 13.17
CA ASN A 118 -14.52 -9.43 12.98
C ASN A 118 -15.23 -9.84 11.67
N GLU A 119 -16.22 -9.07 11.20
CA GLU A 119 -16.92 -9.39 9.96
C GLU A 119 -16.00 -9.20 8.75
N GLN A 120 -15.21 -8.13 8.73
CA GLN A 120 -14.24 -7.84 7.67
C GLN A 120 -13.12 -8.89 7.63
N ARG A 121 -12.60 -9.28 8.80
CA ARG A 121 -11.62 -10.38 8.89
C ARG A 121 -12.17 -11.68 8.33
N ARG A 122 -13.42 -12.00 8.64
CA ARG A 122 -14.08 -13.22 8.16
C ARG A 122 -14.37 -13.16 6.67
N ALA A 123 -14.77 -12.01 6.14
CA ALA A 123 -14.96 -11.79 4.70
C ALA A 123 -13.64 -11.96 3.93
N LEU A 124 -12.54 -11.40 4.44
CA LEU A 124 -11.20 -11.59 3.87
C LEU A 124 -10.80 -13.08 3.89
N TRP A 125 -11.08 -13.78 5.01
CA TRP A 125 -10.81 -15.21 5.10
C TRP A 125 -11.60 -16.05 4.11
N GLN A 126 -12.87 -15.71 3.89
CA GLN A 126 -13.71 -16.38 2.89
C GLN A 126 -13.18 -16.20 1.47
N GLN A 127 -12.67 -15.01 1.15
CA GLN A 127 -12.02 -14.76 -0.15
C GLN A 127 -10.78 -15.64 -0.30
N ILE A 128 -9.90 -15.69 0.70
CA ILE A 128 -8.70 -16.56 0.67
C ILE A 128 -9.10 -18.02 0.47
N CYS A 129 -10.10 -18.51 1.23
CA CYS A 129 -10.60 -19.88 1.09
C CYS A 129 -11.21 -20.18 -0.29
N SER A 130 -11.76 -19.18 -0.98
CA SER A 130 -12.35 -19.37 -2.31
C SER A 130 -11.31 -19.66 -3.39
N TYR A 131 -10.05 -19.31 -3.14
CA TYR A 131 -8.91 -19.56 -4.02
C TYR A 131 -7.97 -20.66 -3.53
N SER A 132 -8.32 -21.30 -2.41
CA SER A 132 -7.49 -22.29 -1.70
C SER A 132 -7.75 -23.73 -2.13
#